data_AF-A0A1Y1BPQ9-F1
#
_entry.id   AF-A0A1Y1BPQ9-F1
#
_cell.length_a   1.000
_cell.length_b   1.000
_cell.length_c   1.000
_cell.angle_alpha   90.00
_cell.angle_beta   90.00
_cell.angle_gamma   90.00
#
_symmetry.space_group_name_H-M   'P 1'
#
loop_
_entity.id
_entity.type
_entity.pdbx_description
1 polymer ?
#
loop_
_entity_poly.entity_id
_entity_poly.type
_entity_poly.pdbx_seq_one_letter_code
_entity_poly.pdbx_strand_id
1 'polypeptide(L)'
;MSSDEKKLIALRQKITESLRIQRDSSEAVPYIDASNIVGDVCARQNHAIFARRGCGKTLLLHHSSRSVDDSVRAVYLNCEDFKRHSFPNVLIEILDALFGELERHLTGWFGRKKRSRDLVKQIREDLSKLRVSDDSSEESVRNTSTAEQSTSNEVSLGISSTPITAKIGDTAGYKSKTEIERNYKVRNDKLRELDMWLPRLKEQVREFFQVSSSVKSVFLQIDDLYHLRKIDQPFVMDYIHRLCKDVPLYFKVATLRHASSLYVDRDGQPIGAQERHDYQPINIDYTFTDFARTRDQNRRIFHEFGRAVGLKTSQIDQLFKGEGFDRLVMAGGGVPRDTLSLFLEVLNTVRENGGDRIGKDDVRVMSRSNFERRIEELKQDSEGGEQDVLMRGIYALRTFCLTKKSNAFVISEQSLQQRDDFRQLVNRLLDYRIIHNAGAAITHKSQAGTYQAFAIDIGCYAHLRKLDGRFNELDLSDREAKEKLRSAPVFGPSDFESLLQTTPQNVEAALLGDVDN
;
A
#
# COMPACT_ATOMS: atom_id res chain seq x y z
N MET A 1 -26.20 -22.59 -24.04
CA MET A 1 -25.57 -21.29 -23.69
C MET A 1 -25.70 -20.32 -24.84
N SER A 2 -26.27 -19.15 -24.58
CA SER A 2 -26.32 -18.05 -25.57
C SER A 2 -24.92 -17.48 -25.86
N SER A 3 -24.76 -16.73 -26.95
CA SER A 3 -23.51 -16.02 -27.26
C SER A 3 -23.09 -15.09 -26.12
N ASP A 4 -24.04 -14.38 -25.52
CA ASP A 4 -23.76 -13.44 -24.42
C ASP A 4 -23.38 -14.16 -23.13
N GLU A 5 -23.95 -15.34 -22.87
CA GLU A 5 -23.55 -16.16 -21.72
C GLU A 5 -22.11 -16.67 -21.85
N LYS A 6 -21.69 -17.06 -23.07
CA LYS A 6 -20.28 -17.43 -23.34
C LYS A 6 -19.35 -16.25 -23.12
N LYS A 7 -19.72 -15.05 -23.58
CA LYS A 7 -18.93 -13.83 -23.36
C LYS A 7 -18.86 -13.41 -21.89
N LEU A 8 -19.93 -13.62 -21.13
CA LEU A 8 -19.94 -13.36 -19.68
C LEU A 8 -19.02 -14.33 -18.92
N ILE A 9 -18.98 -15.61 -19.31
CA ILE A 9 -18.01 -16.56 -18.76
C ILE A 9 -16.58 -16.13 -19.11
N ALA A 10 -16.34 -15.73 -20.37
CA ALA A 10 -15.03 -15.22 -20.79
C ALA A 10 -14.63 -13.95 -20.01
N LEU A 11 -15.57 -13.03 -19.77
CA LEU A 11 -15.33 -11.84 -18.95
C LEU A 11 -14.87 -12.23 -17.53
N ARG A 12 -15.59 -13.16 -16.89
CA ARG A 12 -15.27 -13.64 -15.54
C ARG A 12 -13.89 -14.29 -15.49
N GLN A 13 -13.58 -15.13 -16.47
CA GLN A 13 -12.28 -15.77 -16.59
C GLN A 13 -11.17 -14.73 -16.73
N LYS A 14 -11.36 -13.77 -17.65
CA LYS A 14 -10.36 -12.72 -17.89
C LYS A 14 -10.12 -11.87 -16.64
N ILE A 15 -11.19 -11.46 -15.94
CA ILE A 15 -11.07 -10.72 -14.68
C ILE A 15 -10.32 -11.57 -13.65
N THR A 16 -10.71 -12.83 -13.45
CA THR A 16 -10.10 -13.75 -12.47
C THR A 16 -8.59 -13.92 -12.71
N GLU A 17 -8.20 -14.17 -13.96
CA GLU A 17 -6.79 -14.29 -14.36
C GLU A 17 -6.01 -12.99 -14.15
N SER A 18 -6.69 -11.84 -14.24
CA SER A 18 -6.09 -10.52 -14.09
C SER A 18 -5.99 -10.05 -12.63
N LEU A 19 -6.66 -10.71 -11.68
CA LEU A 19 -6.57 -10.38 -10.25
C LEU A 19 -5.20 -10.69 -9.64
N ARG A 20 -4.40 -11.56 -10.28
CA ARG A 20 -3.01 -11.84 -9.91
C ARG A 20 -2.10 -11.52 -11.09
N ILE A 21 -1.36 -10.43 -10.98
CA ILE A 21 -0.40 -10.04 -12.01
C ILE A 21 0.76 -11.03 -11.99
N GLN A 22 0.99 -11.71 -13.11
CA GLN A 22 2.15 -12.57 -13.31
C GLN A 22 3.13 -11.89 -14.29
N ARG A 23 4.43 -11.96 -13.97
CA ARG A 23 5.51 -11.32 -14.76
C ARG A 23 5.56 -11.83 -16.21
N ASP A 24 5.21 -13.10 -16.41
CA ASP A 24 5.41 -13.84 -17.67
C ASP A 24 4.12 -14.38 -18.30
N SER A 25 2.95 -13.79 -18.00
CA SER A 25 1.73 -14.18 -18.71
C SER A 25 1.81 -13.75 -20.18
N SER A 26 1.69 -14.70 -21.10
CA SER A 26 1.72 -14.48 -22.57
C SER A 26 0.65 -13.50 -23.05
N GLU A 27 -0.44 -13.34 -22.29
CA GLU A 27 -1.40 -12.25 -22.45
C GLU A 27 -1.21 -11.22 -21.34
N ALA A 28 -0.48 -10.15 -21.65
CA ALA A 28 -0.37 -9.01 -20.77
C ALA A 28 -1.75 -8.33 -20.59
N VAL A 29 -2.24 -8.26 -19.36
CA VAL A 29 -3.40 -7.42 -19.04
C VAL A 29 -2.99 -5.96 -19.32
N PRO A 30 -3.70 -5.22 -20.19
CA PRO A 30 -3.36 -3.82 -20.44
C PRO A 30 -3.60 -3.00 -19.17
N TYR A 31 -2.66 -2.12 -18.82
CA TYR A 31 -2.92 -1.10 -17.81
C TYR A 31 -3.86 -0.06 -18.39
N ILE A 32 -4.85 0.36 -17.61
CA ILE A 32 -5.92 1.22 -18.08
C ILE A 32 -5.63 2.62 -17.56
N ASP A 33 -5.02 3.43 -18.42
CA ASP A 33 -4.58 4.77 -18.04
C ASP A 33 -5.72 5.79 -18.10
N ALA A 34 -6.39 5.96 -16.96
CA ALA A 34 -7.51 6.90 -16.86
C ALA A 34 -7.07 8.38 -16.68
N SER A 35 -5.79 8.65 -16.38
CA SER A 35 -5.32 10.00 -15.98
C SER A 35 -3.91 10.35 -16.51
N ASN A 36 -3.46 9.77 -17.62
CA ASN A 36 -2.12 9.97 -18.20
C ASN A 36 -0.95 9.61 -17.25
N ILE A 37 -1.20 8.69 -16.32
CA ILE A 37 -0.24 8.25 -15.31
C ILE A 37 0.92 7.48 -15.96
N VAL A 38 0.65 6.76 -17.06
CA VAL A 38 1.69 5.99 -17.77
C VAL A 38 2.75 6.92 -18.34
N GLY A 39 2.33 8.08 -18.87
CA GLY A 39 3.25 9.11 -19.37
C GLY A 39 4.20 9.60 -18.28
N ASP A 40 3.68 9.89 -17.09
CA ASP A 40 4.48 10.34 -15.94
C ASP A 40 5.49 9.26 -15.51
N VAL A 41 5.04 8.01 -15.35
CA VAL A 41 5.94 6.91 -14.95
C VAL A 41 7.02 6.65 -16.01
N CYS A 42 6.71 6.81 -17.30
CA CYS A 42 7.66 6.65 -18.40
C CYS A 42 8.68 7.80 -18.52
N ALA A 43 8.47 8.94 -17.86
CA ALA A 43 9.40 10.07 -17.93
C ALA A 43 10.77 9.73 -17.31
N ARG A 44 11.86 10.28 -17.84
CA ARG A 44 13.23 10.10 -17.31
C ARG A 44 13.46 10.96 -16.06
N GLN A 45 12.69 10.65 -15.01
CA GLN A 45 12.72 11.30 -13.70
C GLN A 45 12.46 10.26 -12.60
N ASN A 46 12.93 10.56 -11.39
CA ASN A 46 12.66 9.77 -10.20
C ASN A 46 11.21 9.92 -9.76
N HIS A 47 10.55 8.81 -9.43
CA HIS A 47 9.16 8.81 -8.97
C HIS A 47 8.96 7.90 -7.77
N ALA A 48 8.03 8.31 -6.90
CA ALA A 48 7.39 7.42 -5.95
C ALA A 48 5.90 7.30 -6.30
N ILE A 49 5.45 6.08 -6.57
CA ILE A 49 4.09 5.71 -6.92
C ILE A 49 3.40 5.25 -5.63
N PHE A 50 2.40 6.01 -5.20
CA PHE A 50 1.66 5.73 -3.98
C PHE A 50 0.26 5.23 -4.32
N ALA A 51 -0.10 4.07 -3.77
CA ALA A 51 -1.49 3.66 -3.64
C ALA A 51 -1.66 2.45 -2.73
N ARG A 52 -2.86 2.32 -2.15
CA ARG A 52 -3.30 1.12 -1.42
C ARG A 52 -3.15 -0.17 -2.24
N ARG A 53 -3.19 -1.31 -1.56
CA ARG A 53 -3.17 -2.62 -2.22
C ARG A 53 -4.34 -2.75 -3.18
N GLY A 54 -4.12 -3.41 -4.32
CA GLY A 54 -5.15 -3.62 -5.34
C GLY A 54 -5.39 -2.46 -6.32
N CYS A 55 -4.68 -1.32 -6.20
CA CYS A 55 -4.81 -0.19 -7.13
C CYS A 55 -3.99 -0.33 -8.44
N GLY A 56 -3.24 -1.42 -8.62
CA GLY A 56 -2.51 -1.69 -9.88
C GLY A 56 -1.08 -1.14 -9.96
N LYS A 57 -0.39 -0.93 -8.83
CA LYS A 57 1.02 -0.47 -8.78
C LYS A 57 1.98 -1.33 -9.62
N THR A 58 2.02 -2.63 -9.36
CA THR A 58 2.84 -3.61 -10.11
C THR A 58 2.47 -3.64 -11.59
N LEU A 59 1.15 -3.57 -11.90
CA LEU A 59 0.67 -3.54 -13.29
C LEU A 59 1.18 -2.30 -14.02
N LEU A 60 1.12 -1.14 -13.36
CA LEU A 60 1.63 0.13 -13.87
C LEU A 60 3.14 0.07 -14.14
N LEU A 61 3.93 -0.48 -13.21
CA LEU A 61 5.38 -0.65 -13.40
C LEU A 61 5.68 -1.53 -14.61
N HIS A 62 5.10 -2.74 -14.69
CA HIS A 62 5.31 -3.64 -15.83
C HIS A 62 4.81 -3.05 -17.16
N HIS A 63 3.67 -2.37 -17.15
CA HIS A 63 3.16 -1.71 -18.34
C HIS A 63 4.09 -0.57 -18.77
N SER A 64 4.58 0.26 -17.85
CA SER A 64 5.52 1.33 -18.17
C SER A 64 6.81 0.80 -18.81
N SER A 65 7.32 -0.35 -18.34
CA SER A 65 8.50 -1.01 -18.92
C SER A 65 8.32 -1.47 -20.35
N ARG A 66 7.07 -1.76 -20.75
CA ARG A 66 6.71 -2.14 -22.13
C ARG A 66 6.40 -0.92 -23.01
N SER A 67 6.10 0.22 -22.40
CA SER A 67 5.69 1.45 -23.08
C SER A 67 6.85 2.42 -23.32
N VAL A 68 7.98 2.26 -22.62
CA VAL A 68 9.21 3.01 -22.90
C VAL A 68 9.90 2.51 -24.17
N ASP A 69 10.70 3.38 -24.80
CA ASP A 69 11.46 3.02 -26.00
C ASP A 69 12.61 2.03 -25.70
N ASP A 70 13.08 1.31 -26.71
CA ASP A 70 14.12 0.25 -26.58
C ASP A 70 15.45 0.72 -25.98
N SER A 71 15.70 2.04 -25.93
CA SER A 71 16.88 2.60 -25.29
C SER A 71 16.77 2.74 -23.77
N VAL A 72 15.58 2.52 -23.21
CA VAL A 72 15.34 2.45 -21.77
C VAL A 72 15.30 0.98 -21.34
N ARG A 73 16.04 0.64 -20.28
CA ARG A 73 15.97 -0.69 -19.66
C ARG A 73 15.35 -0.58 -18.27
N ALA A 74 14.43 -1.48 -17.94
CA ALA A 74 13.79 -1.51 -16.63
C ALA A 74 14.34 -2.69 -15.82
N VAL A 75 14.97 -2.39 -14.68
CA VAL A 75 15.38 -3.37 -13.68
C VAL A 75 14.26 -3.44 -12.65
N TYR A 76 13.48 -4.51 -12.68
CA TYR A 76 12.37 -4.74 -11.75
C TYR A 76 12.79 -5.59 -10.56
N LEU A 77 12.51 -5.08 -9.35
CA LEU A 77 12.67 -5.78 -8.09
C LEU A 77 11.36 -5.71 -7.29
N ASN A 78 10.95 -6.83 -6.71
CA ASN A 78 9.85 -6.86 -5.75
C ASN A 78 10.41 -6.98 -4.33
N CYS A 79 10.19 -5.98 -3.48
CA CYS A 79 10.66 -6.00 -2.10
C CYS A 79 9.97 -7.06 -1.23
N GLU A 80 8.83 -7.61 -1.65
CA GLU A 80 8.21 -8.75 -0.98
C GLU A 80 9.14 -9.97 -0.93
N ASP A 81 9.93 -10.21 -1.99
CA ASP A 81 10.89 -11.32 -2.08
C ASP A 81 12.01 -11.19 -1.03
N PHE A 82 12.28 -9.97 -0.58
CA PHE A 82 13.34 -9.63 0.36
C PHE A 82 12.84 -9.31 1.76
N LYS A 83 11.56 -9.58 2.09
CA LYS A 83 10.96 -9.22 3.39
C LYS A 83 11.66 -9.83 4.61
N ARG A 84 12.40 -10.94 4.42
CA ARG A 84 13.18 -11.61 5.47
C ARG A 84 14.67 -11.24 5.44
N HIS A 85 15.10 -10.48 4.44
CA HIS A 85 16.48 -10.03 4.39
C HIS A 85 16.66 -8.89 5.39
N SER A 86 17.74 -8.97 6.16
CA SER A 86 18.19 -7.88 6.98
C SER A 86 18.69 -6.72 6.12
N PHE A 87 18.65 -5.52 6.67
CA PHE A 87 19.38 -4.40 6.11
C PHE A 87 20.86 -4.49 6.57
N PRO A 88 21.85 -4.36 5.66
CA PRO A 88 21.77 -3.82 4.30
C PRO A 88 21.74 -4.86 3.16
N ASN A 89 21.46 -6.15 3.41
CA ASN A 89 21.42 -7.17 2.35
C ASN A 89 20.40 -6.84 1.23
N VAL A 90 19.30 -6.16 1.58
CA VAL A 90 18.34 -5.62 0.58
C VAL A 90 19.01 -4.68 -0.42
N LEU A 91 19.92 -3.81 0.03
CA LEU A 91 20.68 -2.93 -0.89
C LEU A 91 21.60 -3.72 -1.79
N ILE A 92 22.26 -4.75 -1.27
CA ILE A 92 23.15 -5.62 -2.04
C ILE A 92 22.38 -6.31 -3.18
N GLU A 93 21.15 -6.78 -2.91
CA GLU A 93 20.27 -7.38 -3.93
C GLU A 93 19.86 -6.38 -5.02
N ILE A 94 19.50 -5.16 -4.62
CA ILE A 94 19.17 -4.08 -5.56
C ILE A 94 20.36 -3.76 -6.46
N LEU A 95 21.57 -3.70 -5.88
CA LEU A 95 22.80 -3.46 -6.63
C LEU A 95 23.15 -4.63 -7.55
N ASP A 96 23.08 -5.88 -7.09
CA ASP A 96 23.36 -7.03 -7.95
C ASP A 96 22.38 -7.13 -9.12
N ALA A 97 21.09 -6.85 -8.89
CA ALA A 97 20.10 -6.81 -9.96
C ALA A 97 20.40 -5.73 -11.01
N LEU A 98 20.79 -4.52 -10.54
CA LEU A 98 21.20 -3.42 -11.43
C LEU A 98 22.43 -3.83 -12.25
N PHE A 99 23.52 -4.22 -11.60
CA PHE A 99 24.77 -4.56 -12.27
C PHE A 99 24.68 -5.82 -13.12
N GLY A 100 23.84 -6.78 -12.74
CA GLY A 100 23.50 -7.95 -13.55
C GLY A 100 22.81 -7.55 -14.86
N GLU A 101 21.93 -6.55 -14.83
CA GLU A 101 21.32 -6.03 -16.06
C GLU A 101 22.34 -5.28 -16.93
N LEU A 102 23.22 -4.46 -16.32
CA LEU A 102 24.28 -3.79 -17.06
C LEU A 102 25.21 -4.81 -17.74
N GLU A 103 25.57 -5.90 -17.05
CA GLU A 103 26.42 -6.96 -17.57
C GLU A 103 25.82 -7.63 -18.82
N ARG A 104 24.53 -7.99 -18.78
CA ARG A 104 23.82 -8.62 -19.91
C ARG A 104 23.84 -7.75 -21.17
N HIS A 105 23.81 -6.44 -21.01
CA HIS A 105 23.79 -5.48 -22.11
C HIS A 105 25.19 -5.05 -22.59
N LEU A 106 26.25 -5.53 -21.94
CA LEU A 106 27.63 -5.37 -22.40
C LEU A 106 28.06 -6.56 -23.27
N THR A 107 27.60 -6.60 -24.53
CA THR A 107 27.82 -7.75 -25.43
C THR A 107 29.18 -7.76 -26.15
N GLY A 108 29.98 -6.68 -26.05
CA GLY A 108 31.25 -6.56 -26.75
C GLY A 108 32.35 -7.45 -26.16
N TRP A 109 33.06 -8.20 -27.01
CA TRP A 109 34.10 -9.16 -26.58
C TRP A 109 35.53 -8.60 -26.60
N PHE A 110 35.72 -7.33 -27.00
CA PHE A 110 37.02 -6.66 -27.05
C PHE A 110 36.95 -5.19 -26.62
N GLY A 111 38.13 -4.59 -26.39
CA GLY A 111 38.28 -3.16 -26.07
C GLY A 111 37.62 -2.74 -24.75
N ARG A 112 37.14 -1.49 -24.71
CA ARG A 112 36.50 -0.89 -23.52
C ARG A 112 35.25 -1.65 -23.06
N LYS A 113 34.48 -2.24 -23.99
CA LYS A 113 33.27 -3.02 -23.67
C LYS A 113 33.59 -4.28 -22.85
N LYS A 114 34.63 -5.03 -23.23
CA LYS A 114 35.09 -6.20 -22.45
C LYS A 114 35.56 -5.77 -21.06
N ARG A 115 36.40 -4.72 -20.99
CA ARG A 115 36.91 -4.22 -19.71
C ARG A 115 35.80 -3.79 -18.76
N SER A 116 34.83 -3.00 -19.24
CA SER A 116 33.67 -2.59 -18.45
C SER A 116 32.86 -3.80 -17.98
N ARG A 117 32.64 -4.80 -18.84
CA ARG A 117 31.96 -6.05 -18.45
C ARG A 117 32.69 -6.80 -17.35
N ASP A 118 34.01 -6.92 -17.46
CA ASP A 118 34.84 -7.63 -16.47
C ASP A 118 34.83 -6.88 -15.12
N LEU A 119 34.81 -5.53 -15.14
CA LEU A 119 34.67 -4.71 -13.92
C LEU A 119 33.28 -4.85 -13.28
N VAL A 120 32.22 -4.88 -14.08
CA VAL A 120 30.85 -5.15 -13.61
C VAL A 120 30.76 -6.54 -12.97
N LYS A 121 31.36 -7.57 -13.59
CA LYS A 121 31.45 -8.90 -12.99
C LYS A 121 32.17 -8.88 -11.65
N GLN A 122 33.30 -8.16 -11.56
CA GLN A 122 34.02 -8.02 -10.29
C GLN A 122 33.15 -7.36 -9.21
N ILE A 123 32.39 -6.30 -9.56
CA ILE A 123 31.44 -5.68 -8.62
C ILE A 123 30.43 -6.70 -8.11
N ARG A 124 29.85 -7.52 -8.99
CA ARG A 124 28.87 -8.54 -8.60
C ARG A 124 29.48 -9.61 -7.69
N GLU A 125 30.70 -10.04 -7.97
CA GLU A 125 31.45 -10.95 -7.09
C GLU A 125 31.73 -10.32 -5.72
N ASP A 126 32.14 -9.05 -5.68
CA ASP A 126 32.41 -8.30 -4.45
C ASP A 126 31.11 -8.17 -3.62
N LEU A 127 29.98 -7.83 -4.27
CA LEU A 127 28.65 -7.78 -3.65
C LEU A 127 28.21 -9.15 -3.10
N SER A 128 28.44 -10.23 -3.85
CA SER A 128 28.14 -11.59 -3.39
C SER A 128 28.96 -12.00 -2.17
N LYS A 129 30.24 -11.62 -2.11
CA LYS A 129 31.10 -11.87 -0.94
C LYS A 129 30.61 -11.08 0.27
N LEU A 130 30.30 -9.80 0.07
CA LEU A 130 29.77 -8.94 1.12
C LEU A 130 28.44 -9.47 1.66
N ARG A 131 27.57 -10.02 0.81
CA ARG A 131 26.32 -10.64 1.25
C ARG A 131 26.57 -11.77 2.28
N VAL A 132 27.45 -12.72 1.95
CA VAL A 132 27.70 -13.94 2.73
C VAL A 132 28.43 -13.69 4.05
N SER A 133 29.26 -12.64 4.15
CA SER A 133 30.14 -12.42 5.30
C SER A 133 29.46 -12.11 6.65
N ASP A 134 28.13 -11.89 6.69
CA ASP A 134 27.39 -11.59 7.93
C ASP A 134 26.23 -12.55 8.26
N ASP A 135 25.89 -13.54 7.44
CA ASP A 135 24.94 -14.57 7.92
C ASP A 135 25.50 -15.25 9.21
N SER A 136 26.81 -15.21 9.41
CA SER A 136 27.52 -15.64 10.63
C SER A 136 27.48 -14.66 11.81
N SER A 137 27.26 -13.35 11.61
CA SER A 137 27.26 -12.34 12.69
C SER A 137 25.85 -12.09 13.23
N GLU A 138 24.81 -12.21 12.39
CA GLU A 138 23.41 -12.09 12.82
C GLU A 138 22.96 -13.20 13.77
N GLU A 139 23.47 -14.43 13.60
CA GLU A 139 23.21 -15.54 14.51
C GLU A 139 23.72 -15.22 15.94
N SER A 140 24.84 -14.49 16.05
CA SER A 140 25.42 -14.08 17.34
C SER A 140 24.65 -12.92 18.02
N VAL A 141 24.16 -11.94 17.25
CA VAL A 141 23.35 -10.82 17.77
C VAL A 141 21.97 -11.31 18.19
N ARG A 142 21.36 -12.22 17.40
CA ARG A 142 20.08 -12.83 17.75
C ARG A 142 20.18 -13.57 19.09
N ASN A 143 21.22 -14.37 19.29
CA ASN A 143 21.47 -15.08 20.56
C ASN A 143 21.74 -14.15 21.76
N THR A 144 22.40 -13.00 21.53
CA THR A 144 22.66 -12.02 22.61
C THR A 144 21.38 -11.26 22.97
N SER A 145 20.56 -10.90 21.97
CA SER A 145 19.28 -10.22 22.19
C SER A 145 18.20 -11.11 22.85
N THR A 146 18.18 -12.42 22.59
CA THR A 146 17.35 -13.38 23.36
C THR A 146 17.87 -13.56 24.79
N ALA A 147 19.18 -13.54 25.00
CA ALA A 147 19.76 -13.60 26.36
C ALA A 147 19.43 -12.34 27.18
N GLU A 148 19.47 -11.15 26.59
CA GLU A 148 19.04 -9.90 27.24
C GLU A 148 17.51 -9.84 27.49
N GLN A 149 16.70 -10.41 26.60
CA GLN A 149 15.26 -10.57 26.84
C GLN A 149 14.97 -11.51 28.02
N SER A 150 15.74 -12.60 28.16
CA SER A 150 15.58 -13.54 29.28
C SER A 150 15.89 -12.91 30.64
N THR A 151 16.88 -12.01 30.71
CA THR A 151 17.21 -11.26 31.94
C THR A 151 16.20 -10.15 32.24
N SER A 152 15.51 -9.62 31.23
CA SER A 152 14.43 -8.63 31.42
C SER A 152 13.12 -9.23 31.95
N ASN A 153 12.90 -10.53 31.78
CA ASN A 153 11.72 -11.24 32.28
C ASN A 153 11.78 -11.53 33.80
N GLU A 154 12.97 -11.58 34.40
CA GLU A 154 13.11 -11.80 35.85
C GLU A 154 12.82 -10.54 36.69
N VAL A 155 12.86 -9.35 36.08
CA VAL A 155 12.59 -8.07 36.77
C VAL A 155 11.09 -7.68 36.76
N SER A 156 10.23 -8.43 36.05
CA SER A 156 8.80 -8.15 35.94
C SER A 156 7.89 -8.73 37.03
N LEU A 157 8.42 -9.48 38.00
CA LEU A 157 7.61 -10.19 39.01
C LEU A 157 7.24 -9.37 40.27
N GLY A 158 7.34 -8.04 40.22
CA GLY A 158 6.98 -7.20 41.36
C GLY A 158 6.60 -5.78 40.99
N ILE A 159 5.45 -5.57 40.34
CA ILE A 159 4.66 -4.33 40.46
C ILE A 159 3.18 -4.67 40.26
N SER A 160 2.39 -4.13 41.17
CA SER A 160 0.95 -4.25 41.37
C SER A 160 0.08 -3.89 40.16
N SER A 161 -1.05 -4.60 40.11
CA SER A 161 -2.25 -4.39 39.29
C SER A 161 -2.53 -2.94 38.85
N THR A 162 -2.14 -2.59 37.62
CA THR A 162 -2.52 -1.36 36.92
C THR A 162 -3.08 -1.68 35.52
N PRO A 163 -4.01 -0.87 34.98
CA PRO A 163 -4.74 -1.23 33.77
C PRO A 163 -3.81 -1.27 32.55
N ILE A 164 -3.93 -2.34 31.76
CA ILE A 164 -3.09 -2.70 30.61
C ILE A 164 -3.14 -1.67 29.45
N THR A 165 -4.04 -0.70 29.50
CA THR A 165 -4.46 0.12 28.35
C THR A 165 -3.65 1.39 28.08
N ALA A 166 -2.95 1.97 29.07
CA ALA A 166 -2.26 3.26 28.88
C ALA A 166 -0.81 3.15 28.39
N LYS A 167 -0.22 1.94 28.35
CA LYS A 167 1.20 1.76 28.01
C LYS A 167 1.46 1.20 26.62
N ILE A 168 0.50 0.55 25.95
CA ILE A 168 0.83 -0.23 24.74
C ILE A 168 1.18 0.67 23.53
N GLY A 169 0.46 1.80 23.34
CA GLY A 169 0.73 2.75 22.25
C GLY A 169 2.01 3.56 22.46
N ASP A 170 2.21 4.12 23.66
CA ASP A 170 3.44 4.84 24.01
C ASP A 170 4.67 3.93 23.99
N THR A 171 4.55 2.68 24.45
CA THR A 171 5.68 1.74 24.45
C THR A 171 6.05 1.29 23.03
N ALA A 172 5.09 1.12 22.11
CA ALA A 172 5.38 0.77 20.72
C ALA A 172 6.03 1.95 19.93
N GLY A 173 5.51 3.17 20.10
CA GLY A 173 6.06 4.38 19.49
C GLY A 173 7.45 4.76 20.03
N TYR A 174 7.64 4.70 21.35
CA TYR A 174 8.97 4.88 21.96
C TYR A 174 9.93 3.78 21.53
N LYS A 175 9.52 2.50 21.53
CA LYS A 175 10.38 1.40 21.06
C LYS A 175 10.86 1.63 19.64
N SER A 176 9.96 1.99 18.70
CA SER A 176 10.36 2.30 17.33
C SER A 176 11.36 3.45 17.26
N LYS A 177 11.11 4.58 17.95
CA LYS A 177 12.03 5.73 17.94
C LYS A 177 13.41 5.36 18.50
N THR A 178 13.45 4.63 19.62
CA THR A 178 14.66 4.17 20.30
C THR A 178 15.42 3.10 19.49
N GLU A 179 14.69 2.23 18.80
CA GLU A 179 15.25 1.22 17.88
C GLU A 179 15.87 1.88 16.65
N ILE A 180 15.23 2.93 16.11
CA ILE A 180 15.83 3.76 15.05
C ILE A 180 17.09 4.47 15.58
N GLU A 181 17.10 4.99 16.81
CA GLU A 181 18.31 5.59 17.41
C GLU A 181 19.44 4.56 17.60
N ARG A 182 19.11 3.33 18.00
CA ARG A 182 20.09 2.24 18.10
C ARG A 182 20.60 1.83 16.73
N ASN A 183 19.74 1.55 15.75
CA ASN A 183 20.18 1.16 14.40
C ASN A 183 20.93 2.29 13.68
N TYR A 184 20.61 3.55 13.97
CA TYR A 184 21.38 4.69 13.47
C TYR A 184 22.81 4.73 14.06
N LYS A 185 22.94 4.49 15.38
CA LYS A 185 24.26 4.41 16.04
C LYS A 185 25.02 3.14 15.64
N VAL A 186 24.30 2.03 15.46
CA VAL A 186 24.78 0.75 14.96
C VAL A 186 24.77 0.79 13.44
N ARG A 187 25.59 1.68 12.89
CA ARG A 187 25.83 1.72 11.45
C ARG A 187 26.57 0.43 11.07
N ASN A 188 25.87 -0.52 10.45
CA ASN A 188 26.44 -1.80 10.04
C ASN A 188 27.68 -1.54 9.15
N ASP A 189 28.79 -2.24 9.42
CA ASP A 189 30.04 -2.12 8.66
C ASP A 189 29.83 -2.37 7.16
N LYS A 190 28.87 -3.23 6.79
CA LYS A 190 28.43 -3.40 5.39
C LYS A 190 27.92 -2.12 4.74
N LEU A 191 27.10 -1.33 5.46
CA LEU A 191 26.57 -0.08 4.90
C LEU A 191 27.70 0.92 4.69
N ARG A 192 28.66 0.99 5.64
CA ARG A 192 29.84 1.85 5.51
C ARG A 192 30.70 1.43 4.31
N GLU A 193 30.89 0.14 4.12
CA GLU A 193 31.61 -0.39 2.97
C GLU A 193 30.90 -0.07 1.65
N LEU A 194 29.58 -0.28 1.57
CA LEU A 194 28.77 0.13 0.42
C LEU A 194 28.84 1.65 0.16
N ASP A 195 28.83 2.47 1.22
CA ASP A 195 29.01 3.92 1.12
C ASP A 195 30.38 4.29 0.54
N MET A 196 31.44 3.59 0.95
CA MET A 196 32.79 3.74 0.38
C MET A 196 32.88 3.27 -1.06
N TRP A 197 32.09 2.27 -1.47
CA TRP A 197 32.05 1.77 -2.83
C TRP A 197 31.26 2.67 -3.78
N LEU A 198 30.34 3.50 -3.26
CA LEU A 198 29.43 4.30 -4.09
C LEU A 198 30.12 5.09 -5.22
N PRO A 199 31.27 5.77 -5.01
CA PRO A 199 31.99 6.45 -6.09
C PRO A 199 32.42 5.49 -7.22
N ARG A 200 32.98 4.32 -6.86
CA ARG A 200 33.37 3.26 -7.81
C ARG A 200 32.16 2.73 -8.57
N LEU A 201 31.04 2.49 -7.88
CA LEU A 201 29.80 2.02 -8.50
C LEU A 201 29.29 3.04 -9.53
N LYS A 202 29.26 4.33 -9.18
CA LYS A 202 28.82 5.41 -10.09
C LYS A 202 29.74 5.57 -11.30
N GLU A 203 31.05 5.43 -11.11
CA GLU A 203 32.01 5.46 -12.22
C GLU A 203 31.72 4.32 -13.22
N GLN A 204 31.46 3.11 -12.72
CA GLN A 204 31.15 1.97 -13.58
C GLN A 204 29.81 2.11 -14.29
N VAL A 205 28.80 2.70 -13.65
CA VAL A 205 27.54 3.07 -14.31
C VAL A 205 27.79 4.08 -15.44
N ARG A 206 28.62 5.11 -15.21
CA ARG A 206 28.97 6.09 -16.26
C ARG A 206 29.72 5.44 -17.41
N GLU A 207 30.68 4.59 -17.12
CA GLU A 207 31.44 3.86 -18.14
C GLU A 207 30.50 2.99 -18.98
N PHE A 208 29.55 2.28 -18.36
CA PHE A 208 28.51 1.53 -19.06
C PHE A 208 27.77 2.40 -20.08
N PHE A 209 27.26 3.57 -19.68
CA PHE A 209 26.53 4.45 -20.61
C PHE A 209 27.42 5.08 -21.69
N GLN A 210 28.73 5.23 -21.46
CA GLN A 210 29.67 5.70 -22.48
C GLN A 210 29.96 4.62 -23.54
N VAL A 211 29.99 3.35 -23.16
CA VAL A 211 30.29 2.25 -24.09
C VAL A 211 29.05 1.59 -24.68
N SER A 212 27.90 1.70 -24.02
CA SER A 212 26.64 1.15 -24.48
C SER A 212 26.11 1.95 -25.67
N SER A 213 25.84 1.25 -26.77
CA SER A 213 25.27 1.85 -27.98
C SER A 213 23.74 1.75 -28.03
N SER A 214 23.15 0.86 -27.25
CA SER A 214 21.71 0.57 -27.27
C SER A 214 20.97 1.11 -26.06
N VAL A 215 21.61 1.23 -24.90
CA VAL A 215 20.95 1.66 -23.65
C VAL A 215 21.35 3.09 -23.31
N LYS A 216 20.36 3.99 -23.26
CA LYS A 216 20.54 5.42 -22.95
C LYS A 216 20.11 5.77 -21.53
N SER A 217 19.24 4.98 -20.92
CA SER A 217 18.84 5.14 -19.52
C SER A 217 18.37 3.82 -18.91
N VAL A 218 18.46 3.71 -17.59
CA VAL A 218 17.92 2.57 -16.84
C VAL A 218 16.92 3.05 -15.80
N PHE A 219 15.76 2.41 -15.74
CA PHE A 219 14.77 2.58 -14.68
C PHE A 219 14.95 1.49 -13.64
N LEU A 220 15.25 1.87 -12.40
CA LEU A 220 15.29 0.97 -11.27
C LEU A 220 13.90 0.94 -10.62
N GLN A 221 13.10 -0.07 -10.97
CA GLN A 221 11.74 -0.25 -10.49
C GLN A 221 11.76 -1.08 -9.21
N ILE A 222 11.37 -0.46 -8.10
CA ILE A 222 11.35 -1.07 -6.77
C ILE A 222 9.89 -1.14 -6.34
N ASP A 223 9.32 -2.32 -6.42
CA ASP A 223 7.92 -2.58 -6.12
C ASP A 223 7.72 -2.98 -4.66
N ASP A 224 6.55 -2.64 -4.13
CA ASP A 224 6.11 -2.92 -2.77
C ASP A 224 7.17 -2.66 -1.66
N LEU A 225 7.80 -1.47 -1.69
CA LEU A 225 8.82 -1.06 -0.69
C LEU A 225 8.33 -1.17 0.76
N TYR A 226 7.02 -1.04 1.00
CA TYR A 226 6.40 -1.17 2.33
C TYR A 226 6.61 -2.54 2.99
N HIS A 227 7.03 -3.57 2.24
CA HIS A 227 7.41 -4.86 2.79
C HIS A 227 8.76 -4.86 3.52
N LEU A 228 9.62 -3.87 3.25
CA LEU A 228 10.83 -3.66 4.03
C LEU A 228 10.46 -3.08 5.39
N ARG A 229 11.25 -3.39 6.43
CA ARG A 229 11.05 -2.78 7.75
C ARG A 229 11.07 -1.26 7.64
N LYS A 230 10.08 -0.60 8.23
CA LYS A 230 9.86 0.85 8.09
C LYS A 230 11.09 1.71 8.45
N ILE A 231 11.87 1.22 9.40
CA ILE A 231 13.15 1.79 9.85
C ILE A 231 14.24 1.78 8.78
N ASP A 232 14.26 0.78 7.89
CA ASP A 232 15.30 0.59 6.88
C ASP A 232 14.99 1.36 5.58
N GLN A 233 13.71 1.63 5.31
CA GLN A 233 13.24 2.24 4.06
C GLN A 233 13.94 3.59 3.74
N PRO A 234 14.11 4.55 4.68
CA PRO A 234 14.82 5.80 4.38
C PRO A 234 16.29 5.57 3.98
N PHE A 235 16.98 4.61 4.58
CA PHE A 235 18.38 4.30 4.25
C PHE A 235 18.52 3.65 2.88
N VAL A 236 17.57 2.76 2.54
CA VAL A 236 17.47 2.18 1.20
C VAL A 236 17.29 3.30 0.18
N MET A 237 16.34 4.21 0.44
CA MET A 237 16.06 5.35 -0.43
C MET A 237 17.23 6.32 -0.56
N ASP A 238 17.96 6.59 0.52
CA ASP A 238 19.14 7.47 0.52
C ASP A 238 20.21 6.95 -0.45
N TYR A 239 20.53 5.67 -0.31
CA TYR A 239 21.56 5.04 -1.13
C TYR A 239 21.18 5.01 -2.61
N ILE A 240 19.93 4.62 -2.92
CA ILE A 240 19.42 4.58 -4.29
C ILE A 240 19.41 5.98 -4.91
N HIS A 241 18.93 6.99 -4.17
CA HIS A 241 18.92 8.37 -4.63
C HIS A 241 20.33 8.85 -4.96
N ARG A 242 21.30 8.64 -4.06
CA ARG A 242 22.70 9.02 -4.26
C ARG A 242 23.36 8.30 -5.43
N LEU A 243 23.01 7.02 -5.64
CA LEU A 243 23.46 6.22 -6.79
C LEU A 243 22.91 6.77 -8.10
N CYS A 244 21.63 7.16 -8.15
CA CYS A 244 20.97 7.67 -9.35
C CYS A 244 21.41 9.09 -9.74
N LYS A 245 21.95 9.87 -8.80
CA LYS A 245 22.37 11.25 -9.04
C LYS A 245 23.51 11.35 -10.06
N ASP A 246 23.42 12.27 -11.01
CA ASP A 246 24.43 12.55 -12.06
C ASP A 246 24.77 11.36 -12.97
N VAL A 247 23.83 10.43 -13.12
CA VAL A 247 23.90 9.31 -14.08
C VAL A 247 22.52 9.07 -14.70
N PRO A 248 22.40 8.48 -15.90
CA PRO A 248 21.12 8.12 -16.54
C PRO A 248 20.36 6.96 -15.85
N LEU A 249 20.36 6.92 -14.53
CA LEU A 249 19.57 6.00 -13.70
C LEU A 249 18.41 6.77 -13.06
N TYR A 250 17.22 6.18 -13.08
CA TYR A 250 16.03 6.77 -12.46
C TYR A 250 15.29 5.73 -11.66
N PHE A 251 14.97 6.01 -10.40
CA PHE A 251 14.18 5.08 -9.60
C PHE A 251 12.68 5.29 -9.81
N LYS A 252 11.94 4.19 -9.80
CA LYS A 252 10.46 4.14 -9.80
C LYS A 252 10.05 3.29 -8.61
N VAL A 253 9.76 3.92 -7.49
CA VAL A 253 9.45 3.22 -6.23
C VAL A 253 7.95 3.14 -6.05
N ALA A 254 7.37 1.95 -6.02
CA ALA A 254 5.95 1.76 -5.73
C ALA A 254 5.75 1.34 -4.28
N THR A 255 4.84 2.02 -3.57
CA THR A 255 4.60 1.73 -2.16
C THR A 255 3.23 2.22 -1.62
N LEU A 256 2.96 1.92 -0.35
CA LEU A 256 1.84 2.45 0.44
C LEU A 256 2.24 3.78 1.09
N ARG A 257 1.42 4.83 0.93
CA ARG A 257 1.76 6.17 1.42
C ARG A 257 1.97 6.22 2.93
N HIS A 258 1.12 5.55 3.70
CA HIS A 258 1.15 5.67 5.16
C HIS A 258 1.92 4.56 5.87
N ALA A 259 2.13 3.42 5.20
CA ALA A 259 2.99 2.35 5.68
C ALA A 259 4.48 2.57 5.34
N SER A 260 4.83 3.52 4.47
CA SER A 260 6.22 3.80 4.10
C SER A 260 6.79 5.11 4.62
N SER A 261 8.11 5.11 4.79
CA SER A 261 8.93 6.29 5.09
C SER A 261 10.06 6.38 4.09
N LEU A 262 10.00 7.33 3.15
CA LEU A 262 11.03 7.52 2.12
C LEU A 262 12.10 8.55 2.52
N TYR A 263 11.81 9.34 3.55
CA TYR A 263 12.65 10.42 4.05
C TYR A 263 12.43 10.57 5.55
N VAL A 264 13.52 10.84 6.27
CA VAL A 264 13.49 11.26 7.67
C VAL A 264 14.54 12.35 7.86
N ASP A 265 14.16 13.44 8.51
CA ASP A 265 15.10 14.43 9.04
C ASP A 265 15.36 14.12 10.52
N ARG A 266 16.63 13.91 10.88
CA ARG A 266 17.05 13.72 12.28
C ARG A 266 18.23 14.63 12.59
N ASP A 267 18.06 15.50 13.58
CA ASP A 267 19.11 16.40 14.07
C ASP A 267 19.79 17.22 12.95
N GLY A 268 19.02 17.59 11.92
CA GLY A 268 19.51 18.33 10.75
C GLY A 268 20.25 17.47 9.72
N GLN A 269 20.23 16.14 9.86
CA GLN A 269 20.73 15.20 8.87
C GLN A 269 19.55 14.60 8.08
N PRO A 270 19.31 15.07 6.84
CA PRO A 270 18.31 14.46 5.96
C PRO A 270 18.80 13.09 5.48
N ILE A 271 17.98 12.06 5.68
CA ILE A 271 18.23 10.70 5.19
C ILE A 271 17.06 10.27 4.31
N GLY A 272 17.36 9.81 3.10
CA GLY A 272 16.38 9.32 2.15
C GLY A 272 16.22 10.24 0.96
N ALA A 273 15.06 10.15 0.31
CA ALA A 273 14.70 11.01 -0.82
C ALA A 273 13.49 11.85 -0.44
N GLN A 274 13.57 13.16 -0.59
CA GLN A 274 12.51 14.09 -0.21
C GLN A 274 11.52 14.30 -1.37
N GLU A 275 10.21 14.24 -1.07
CA GLU A 275 9.14 14.50 -2.04
C GLU A 275 9.31 15.90 -2.65
N ARG A 276 9.14 16.03 -3.98
CA ARG A 276 9.24 17.28 -4.78
C ARG A 276 10.65 17.87 -4.94
N HIS A 277 11.63 17.41 -4.15
CA HIS A 277 13.03 17.79 -4.33
C HIS A 277 13.81 16.70 -5.06
N ASP A 278 13.66 15.44 -4.63
CA ASP A 278 14.43 14.32 -5.16
C ASP A 278 13.62 13.38 -6.07
N TYR A 279 12.30 13.41 -5.94
CA TYR A 279 11.36 12.64 -6.78
C TYR A 279 10.00 13.34 -6.93
N GLN A 280 9.29 13.00 -8.00
CA GLN A 280 7.91 13.42 -8.21
C GLN A 280 6.93 12.35 -7.68
N PRO A 281 6.00 12.69 -6.77
CA PRO A 281 4.98 11.75 -6.33
C PRO A 281 3.94 11.51 -7.43
N ILE A 282 3.54 10.25 -7.60
CA ILE A 282 2.42 9.84 -8.44
C ILE A 282 1.42 9.12 -7.53
N ASN A 283 0.21 9.65 -7.41
CA ASN A 283 -0.85 9.00 -6.65
C ASN A 283 -1.84 8.33 -7.60
N ILE A 284 -1.98 7.01 -7.47
CA ILE A 284 -2.93 6.22 -8.27
C ILE A 284 -4.09 5.68 -7.42
N ASP A 285 -4.18 6.14 -6.17
CA ASP A 285 -5.27 5.82 -5.24
C ASP A 285 -6.40 6.84 -5.36
N TYR A 286 -7.53 6.38 -5.85
CA TYR A 286 -8.72 7.20 -6.00
C TYR A 286 -9.63 6.93 -4.80
N THR A 287 -9.91 7.98 -4.04
CA THR A 287 -10.64 7.91 -2.77
C THR A 287 -12.08 8.38 -2.95
N PHE A 288 -12.88 8.30 -1.89
CA PHE A 288 -14.25 8.84 -1.92
C PHE A 288 -14.32 10.36 -1.80
N THR A 289 -13.17 11.06 -1.68
CA THR A 289 -13.08 12.52 -1.77
C THR A 289 -13.65 13.05 -3.09
N ASP A 290 -13.47 12.30 -4.18
CA ASP A 290 -14.11 12.49 -5.47
C ASP A 290 -14.69 11.16 -5.96
N PHE A 291 -15.85 10.79 -5.40
CA PHE A 291 -16.49 9.53 -5.73
C PHE A 291 -16.83 9.40 -7.22
N ALA A 292 -17.21 10.50 -7.88
CA ALA A 292 -17.54 10.48 -9.31
C ALA A 292 -16.33 10.03 -10.14
N ARG A 293 -15.15 10.62 -9.88
CA ARG A 293 -13.90 10.21 -10.55
C ARG A 293 -13.53 8.77 -10.25
N THR A 294 -13.65 8.34 -8.99
CA THR A 294 -13.37 6.97 -8.54
C THR A 294 -14.27 5.95 -9.23
N ARG A 295 -15.58 6.24 -9.30
CA ARG A 295 -16.57 5.41 -10.02
C ARG A 295 -16.25 5.35 -11.50
N ASP A 296 -16.01 6.49 -12.13
CA ASP A 296 -15.80 6.55 -13.58
C ASP A 296 -14.52 5.81 -14.00
N GLN A 297 -13.47 5.87 -13.17
CA GLN A 297 -12.28 5.05 -13.40
C GLN A 297 -12.57 3.55 -13.29
N ASN A 298 -13.23 3.11 -12.22
CA ASN A 298 -13.61 1.70 -12.07
C ASN A 298 -14.49 1.25 -13.24
N ARG A 299 -15.40 2.11 -13.72
CA ARG A 299 -16.27 1.82 -14.87
C ARG A 299 -15.47 1.67 -16.16
N ARG A 300 -14.49 2.55 -16.42
CA ARG A 300 -13.56 2.41 -17.55
C ARG A 300 -12.79 1.09 -17.47
N ILE A 301 -12.36 0.69 -16.27
CA ILE A 301 -11.68 -0.60 -16.07
C ILE A 301 -12.58 -1.77 -16.49
N PHE A 302 -13.84 -1.77 -16.03
CA PHE A 302 -14.83 -2.78 -16.43
C PHE A 302 -15.10 -2.81 -17.94
N HIS A 303 -15.20 -1.65 -18.58
CA HIS A 303 -15.43 -1.56 -20.02
C HIS A 303 -14.28 -2.14 -20.84
N GLU A 304 -13.04 -1.94 -20.42
CA GLU A 304 -11.88 -2.52 -21.09
C GLU A 304 -11.84 -4.05 -20.96
N PHE A 305 -12.18 -4.59 -19.78
CA PHE A 305 -12.36 -6.03 -19.62
C PHE A 305 -13.46 -6.58 -20.52
N GLY A 306 -14.59 -5.86 -20.63
CA GLY A 306 -15.66 -6.18 -21.57
C GLY A 306 -15.19 -6.17 -23.02
N ARG A 307 -14.47 -5.10 -23.42
CA ARG A 307 -13.93 -4.93 -24.76
C ARG A 307 -12.98 -6.07 -25.14
N ALA A 308 -12.13 -6.49 -24.21
CA ALA A 308 -11.19 -7.59 -24.41
C ALA A 308 -11.87 -8.94 -24.73
N VAL A 309 -13.13 -9.13 -24.31
CA VAL A 309 -13.93 -10.33 -24.62
C VAL A 309 -15.05 -10.07 -25.63
N GLY A 310 -15.02 -8.93 -26.30
CA GLY A 310 -15.98 -8.57 -27.35
C GLY A 310 -17.38 -8.21 -26.83
N LEU A 311 -17.51 -7.75 -25.59
CA LEU A 311 -18.72 -7.12 -25.04
C LEU A 311 -18.69 -5.61 -25.30
N LYS A 312 -19.84 -5.06 -25.67
CA LYS A 312 -20.04 -3.60 -25.77
C LYS A 312 -20.19 -2.99 -24.38
N THR A 313 -19.83 -1.73 -24.24
CA THR A 313 -20.04 -0.89 -23.03
C THR A 313 -21.46 -1.05 -22.47
N SER A 314 -22.49 -0.96 -23.34
CA SER A 314 -23.89 -1.11 -22.95
C SER A 314 -24.23 -2.48 -22.37
N GLN A 315 -23.58 -3.56 -22.82
CA GLN A 315 -23.81 -4.91 -22.30
C GLN A 315 -23.21 -5.06 -20.89
N ILE A 316 -22.07 -4.39 -20.64
CA ILE A 316 -21.47 -4.33 -19.30
C ILE A 316 -22.35 -3.52 -18.35
N ASP A 317 -22.84 -2.36 -18.78
CA ASP A 317 -23.70 -1.52 -17.95
C ASP A 317 -25.02 -2.21 -17.60
N GLN A 318 -25.56 -3.02 -18.52
CA GLN A 318 -26.79 -3.80 -18.31
C GLN A 318 -26.65 -4.91 -17.26
N LEU A 319 -25.44 -5.26 -16.82
CA LEU A 319 -25.23 -6.18 -15.69
C LEU A 319 -25.67 -5.57 -14.35
N PHE A 320 -25.86 -4.25 -14.31
CA PHE A 320 -26.24 -3.52 -13.11
C PHE A 320 -27.64 -2.88 -13.27
N LYS A 321 -28.35 -2.70 -12.15
CA LYS A 321 -29.62 -1.97 -12.08
C LYS A 321 -29.55 -0.88 -10.99
N GLY A 322 -30.16 0.27 -11.26
CA GLY A 322 -30.13 1.42 -10.34
C GLY A 322 -28.71 1.81 -9.94
N GLU A 323 -28.47 2.00 -8.65
CA GLU A 323 -27.17 2.34 -8.06
C GLU A 323 -26.24 1.13 -7.82
N GLY A 324 -26.54 -0.04 -8.43
CA GLY A 324 -25.80 -1.28 -8.16
C GLY A 324 -24.29 -1.17 -8.40
N PHE A 325 -23.87 -0.50 -9.48
CA PHE A 325 -22.45 -0.29 -9.78
C PHE A 325 -21.77 0.67 -8.79
N ASP A 326 -22.43 1.79 -8.47
CA ASP A 326 -21.90 2.77 -7.52
C ASP A 326 -21.76 2.13 -6.14
N ARG A 327 -22.74 1.30 -5.74
CA ARG A 327 -22.66 0.51 -4.51
C ARG A 327 -21.51 -0.49 -4.52
N LEU A 328 -21.27 -1.16 -5.64
CA LEU A 328 -20.15 -2.08 -5.82
C LEU A 328 -18.81 -1.36 -5.63
N VAL A 329 -18.64 -0.17 -6.24
CA VAL A 329 -17.44 0.65 -6.09
C VAL A 329 -17.24 1.09 -4.63
N MET A 330 -18.31 1.50 -3.93
CA MET A 330 -18.21 1.84 -2.51
C MET A 330 -17.79 0.64 -1.66
N ALA A 331 -18.38 -0.54 -1.89
CA ALA A 331 -18.06 -1.75 -1.14
C ALA A 331 -16.64 -2.25 -1.44
N GLY A 332 -16.17 -2.06 -2.66
CA GLY A 332 -14.77 -2.25 -3.06
C GLY A 332 -13.81 -1.18 -2.52
N GLY A 333 -14.27 -0.18 -1.76
CA GLY A 333 -13.42 0.89 -1.23
C GLY A 333 -12.84 1.84 -2.30
N GLY A 334 -13.43 1.83 -3.50
CA GLY A 334 -12.90 2.51 -4.69
C GLY A 334 -11.73 1.79 -5.36
N VAL A 335 -11.25 0.68 -4.78
CA VAL A 335 -10.07 -0.05 -5.26
C VAL A 335 -10.47 -0.98 -6.40
N PRO A 336 -9.82 -0.92 -7.58
CA PRO A 336 -10.16 -1.74 -8.73
C PRO A 336 -10.17 -3.24 -8.49
N ARG A 337 -9.12 -3.79 -7.86
CA ARG A 337 -9.03 -5.23 -7.59
C ARG A 337 -10.15 -5.71 -6.68
N ASP A 338 -10.42 -4.98 -5.60
CA ASP A 338 -11.49 -5.31 -4.64
C ASP A 338 -12.86 -5.23 -5.32
N THR A 339 -13.10 -4.17 -6.11
CA THR A 339 -14.35 -3.98 -6.87
C THR A 339 -14.59 -5.11 -7.86
N LEU A 340 -13.56 -5.53 -8.60
CA LEU A 340 -13.62 -6.66 -9.53
C LEU A 340 -13.83 -8.00 -8.82
N SER A 341 -13.15 -8.22 -7.69
CA SER A 341 -13.28 -9.45 -6.89
C SER A 341 -14.70 -9.57 -6.34
N LEU A 342 -15.21 -8.49 -5.74
CA LEU A 342 -16.57 -8.43 -5.22
C LEU A 342 -17.61 -8.59 -6.32
N PHE A 343 -17.36 -8.05 -7.52
CA PHE A 343 -18.25 -8.26 -8.67
C PHE A 343 -18.39 -9.74 -9.03
N LEU A 344 -17.29 -10.49 -9.07
CA LEU A 344 -17.33 -11.92 -9.38
C LEU A 344 -18.18 -12.70 -8.36
N GLU A 345 -18.07 -12.34 -7.09
CA GLU A 345 -18.85 -12.95 -6.00
C GLU A 345 -20.33 -12.58 -6.09
N VAL A 346 -20.65 -11.29 -6.21
CA VAL A 346 -22.04 -10.81 -6.30
C VAL A 346 -22.72 -11.38 -7.55
N LEU A 347 -22.01 -11.44 -8.68
CA LEU A 347 -22.54 -12.01 -9.92
C LEU A 347 -22.89 -13.51 -9.75
N ASN A 348 -22.10 -14.28 -9.00
CA ASN A 348 -22.42 -15.68 -8.70
C ASN A 348 -23.72 -15.79 -7.91
N THR A 349 -23.79 -15.07 -6.79
CA THR A 349 -24.94 -15.09 -5.89
C THR A 349 -26.23 -14.66 -6.58
N VAL A 350 -26.18 -13.60 -7.40
CA VAL A 350 -27.35 -13.11 -8.15
C VAL A 350 -27.85 -14.17 -9.14
N ARG A 351 -26.96 -14.85 -9.86
CA ARG A 351 -27.35 -15.89 -10.82
C ARG A 351 -27.88 -17.15 -10.13
N GLU A 352 -27.30 -17.56 -9.01
CA GLU A 352 -27.78 -18.69 -8.21
C GLU A 352 -29.21 -18.46 -7.69
N ASN A 353 -29.53 -17.20 -7.36
CA ASN A 353 -30.88 -16.79 -6.95
C ASN A 353 -31.84 -16.52 -8.14
N GLY A 354 -31.45 -16.84 -9.37
CA GLY A 354 -32.27 -16.66 -10.57
C GLY A 354 -32.41 -15.22 -11.06
N GLY A 355 -31.56 -14.31 -10.60
CA GLY A 355 -31.51 -12.92 -11.06
C GLY A 355 -30.49 -12.69 -12.19
N ASP A 356 -30.72 -11.64 -12.98
CA ASP A 356 -29.86 -11.29 -14.13
C ASP A 356 -29.04 -9.99 -13.94
N ARG A 357 -29.42 -9.14 -12.98
CA ARG A 357 -28.83 -7.80 -12.79
C ARG A 357 -28.54 -7.50 -11.32
N ILE A 358 -27.35 -6.98 -11.08
CA ILE A 358 -26.82 -6.61 -9.77
C ILE A 358 -27.39 -5.26 -9.32
N GLY A 359 -28.11 -5.25 -8.21
CA GLY A 359 -28.60 -4.06 -7.52
C GLY A 359 -27.85 -3.76 -6.22
N LYS A 360 -28.28 -2.70 -5.54
CA LYS A 360 -27.69 -2.24 -4.26
C LYS A 360 -27.76 -3.30 -3.16
N ASP A 361 -28.89 -3.99 -3.05
CA ASP A 361 -29.11 -5.00 -2.01
C ASP A 361 -28.22 -6.23 -2.22
N ASP A 362 -28.04 -6.66 -3.47
CA ASP A 362 -27.17 -7.79 -3.83
C ASP A 362 -25.72 -7.55 -3.36
N VAL A 363 -25.21 -6.33 -3.59
CA VAL A 363 -23.87 -5.92 -3.12
C VAL A 363 -23.82 -5.81 -1.60
N ARG A 364 -24.88 -5.28 -0.97
CA ARG A 364 -24.95 -5.10 0.49
C ARG A 364 -24.79 -6.43 1.22
N VAL A 365 -25.45 -7.50 0.76
CA VAL A 365 -25.37 -8.83 1.38
C VAL A 365 -23.92 -9.35 1.38
N MET A 366 -23.17 -9.15 0.30
CA MET A 366 -21.78 -9.61 0.18
C MET A 366 -20.75 -8.68 0.84
N SER A 367 -21.14 -7.47 1.25
CA SER A 367 -20.20 -6.50 1.84
C SER A 367 -19.67 -6.94 3.21
N ARG A 368 -20.45 -7.73 3.97
CA ARG A 368 -20.02 -8.27 5.28
C ARG A 368 -18.85 -9.25 5.14
N SER A 369 -18.98 -10.25 4.27
CA SER A 369 -17.91 -11.24 4.05
C SER A 369 -16.64 -10.58 3.47
N ASN A 370 -16.80 -9.53 2.67
CA ASN A 370 -15.67 -8.73 2.20
C ASN A 370 -14.94 -8.01 3.36
N PHE A 371 -15.68 -7.44 4.30
CA PHE A 371 -15.11 -6.80 5.48
C PHE A 371 -14.42 -7.79 6.43
N GLU A 372 -15.01 -8.96 6.66
CA GLU A 372 -14.40 -10.06 7.42
C GLU A 372 -13.05 -10.49 6.84
N ARG A 373 -12.94 -10.59 5.50
CA ARG A 373 -11.66 -10.87 4.84
C ARG A 373 -10.61 -9.77 5.05
N ARG A 374 -11.00 -8.49 5.01
CA ARG A 374 -10.08 -7.38 5.29
C ARG A 374 -9.57 -7.38 6.72
N ILE A 375 -10.40 -7.78 7.68
CA ILE A 375 -9.97 -8.01 9.06
C ILE A 375 -8.93 -9.13 9.11
N GLU A 376 -9.16 -10.24 8.42
CA GLU A 376 -8.20 -11.36 8.39
C GLU A 376 -6.88 -10.99 7.70
N GLU A 377 -6.91 -10.26 6.59
CA GLU A 377 -5.71 -9.69 5.94
C GLU A 377 -4.92 -8.81 6.91
N LEU A 378 -5.62 -7.93 7.64
CA LEU A 378 -5.01 -7.06 8.64
C LEU A 378 -4.34 -7.88 9.75
N LYS A 379 -4.99 -8.93 10.25
CA LYS A 379 -4.44 -9.80 11.29
C LYS A 379 -3.18 -10.52 10.83
N GLN A 380 -3.17 -11.02 9.60
CA GLN A 380 -2.01 -11.74 9.03
C GLN A 380 -0.80 -10.83 8.81
N ASP A 381 -1.05 -9.57 8.44
CA ASP A 381 0.00 -8.58 8.16
C ASP A 381 0.45 -7.80 9.40
N SER A 382 -0.30 -7.84 10.49
CA SER A 382 0.06 -7.17 11.75
C SER A 382 0.95 -8.07 12.61
N GLU A 383 2.11 -7.58 13.02
CA GLU A 383 3.04 -8.31 13.88
C GLU A 383 2.92 -7.87 15.36
N GLY A 384 2.98 -8.83 16.29
CA GLY A 384 3.01 -8.57 17.73
C GLY A 384 1.76 -7.85 18.26
N GLY A 385 1.93 -6.92 19.20
CA GLY A 385 0.83 -6.20 19.86
C GLY A 385 0.07 -5.20 18.97
N GLU A 386 0.49 -5.00 17.71
CA GLU A 386 -0.18 -4.09 16.77
C GLU A 386 -1.59 -4.59 16.41
N GLN A 387 -1.76 -5.91 16.29
CA GLN A 387 -3.04 -6.54 15.94
C GLN A 387 -4.16 -6.12 16.90
N ASP A 388 -3.93 -6.21 18.21
CA ASP A 388 -4.92 -5.86 19.24
C ASP A 388 -5.29 -4.38 19.16
N VAL A 389 -4.30 -3.48 18.97
CA VAL A 389 -4.53 -2.04 18.84
C VAL A 389 -5.40 -1.73 17.61
N LEU A 390 -5.10 -2.35 16.46
CA LEU A 390 -5.88 -2.16 15.24
C LEU A 390 -7.31 -2.67 15.42
N MET A 391 -7.49 -3.88 15.97
CA MET A 391 -8.81 -4.47 16.19
C MET A 391 -9.66 -3.63 17.16
N ARG A 392 -9.07 -3.15 18.25
CA ARG A 392 -9.73 -2.19 19.16
C ARG A 392 -10.08 -0.87 18.46
N GLY A 393 -9.21 -0.40 17.57
CA GLY A 393 -9.46 0.73 16.67
C GLY A 393 -10.71 0.56 15.81
N ILE A 394 -10.83 -0.58 15.14
CA ILE A 394 -12.00 -0.93 14.32
C ILE A 394 -13.25 -0.96 15.20
N TYR A 395 -13.18 -1.60 16.37
CA TYR A 395 -14.29 -1.68 17.30
C TYR A 395 -14.76 -0.30 17.77
N ALA A 396 -13.83 0.56 18.18
CA ALA A 396 -14.15 1.91 18.64
C ALA A 396 -14.82 2.73 17.52
N LEU A 397 -14.26 2.75 16.32
CA LEU A 397 -14.82 3.49 15.18
C LEU A 397 -16.20 2.96 14.77
N ARG A 398 -16.37 1.64 14.70
CA ARG A 398 -17.67 1.02 14.41
C ARG A 398 -18.68 1.41 15.48
N THR A 399 -18.35 1.24 16.75
CA THR A 399 -19.23 1.57 17.89
C THR A 399 -19.62 3.05 17.88
N PHE A 400 -18.65 3.94 17.64
CA PHE A 400 -18.90 5.37 17.51
C PHE A 400 -19.90 5.68 16.38
N CYS A 401 -19.64 5.17 15.19
CA CYS A 401 -20.48 5.39 14.01
C CYS A 401 -21.91 4.85 14.20
N LEU A 402 -22.04 3.64 14.75
CA LEU A 402 -23.34 3.04 15.07
C LEU A 402 -24.10 3.85 16.12
N THR A 403 -23.43 4.29 17.19
CA THR A 403 -24.03 5.12 18.24
C THR A 403 -24.47 6.48 17.72
N LYS A 404 -23.67 7.10 16.86
CA LYS A 404 -23.98 8.37 16.20
C LYS A 404 -24.90 8.22 14.99
N LYS A 405 -25.30 6.99 14.65
CA LYS A 405 -26.20 6.66 13.53
C LYS A 405 -25.71 7.20 12.19
N SER A 406 -24.40 7.17 11.94
CA SER A 406 -23.76 7.71 10.74
C SER A 406 -22.67 6.75 10.25
N ASN A 407 -22.53 6.58 8.93
CA ASN A 407 -21.38 5.87 8.33
C ASN A 407 -20.15 6.76 8.16
N ALA A 408 -20.30 8.06 8.31
CA ALA A 408 -19.24 9.04 8.16
C ALA A 408 -18.92 9.74 9.48
N PHE A 409 -17.66 10.14 9.63
CA PHE A 409 -17.15 10.90 10.76
C PHE A 409 -16.03 11.83 10.30
N VAL A 410 -15.68 12.79 11.15
CA VAL A 410 -14.57 13.71 10.89
C VAL A 410 -13.57 13.70 12.03
N ILE A 411 -12.29 13.86 11.72
CA ILE A 411 -11.21 14.00 12.69
C ILE A 411 -10.56 15.36 12.47
N SER A 412 -10.30 16.11 13.55
CA SER A 412 -9.59 17.39 13.42
C SER A 412 -8.16 17.19 12.94
N GLU A 413 -7.69 18.04 12.02
CA GLU A 413 -6.31 17.99 11.54
C GLU A 413 -5.31 18.23 12.67
N GLN A 414 -5.68 19.05 13.65
CA GLN A 414 -4.89 19.29 14.85
C GLN A 414 -4.64 17.99 15.64
N SER A 415 -5.69 17.18 15.87
CA SER A 415 -5.53 15.90 16.58
C SER A 415 -4.62 14.93 15.82
N LEU A 416 -4.72 14.87 14.50
CA LEU A 416 -3.84 14.05 13.66
C LEU A 416 -2.38 14.56 13.67
N GLN A 417 -2.16 15.86 13.84
CA GLN A 417 -0.81 16.44 13.93
C GLN A 417 -0.18 16.24 15.30
N GLN A 418 -0.96 16.36 16.38
CA GLN A 418 -0.46 16.36 17.76
C GLN A 418 -0.32 14.96 18.38
N ARG A 419 -1.07 13.96 17.89
CA ARG A 419 -1.07 12.59 18.42
C ARG A 419 -0.60 11.60 17.35
N ASP A 420 0.70 11.33 17.33
CA ASP A 420 1.34 10.45 16.34
C ASP A 420 0.79 9.01 16.38
N ASP A 421 0.49 8.49 17.56
CA ASP A 421 -0.11 7.16 17.80
C ASP A 421 -1.50 7.05 17.16
N PHE A 422 -2.35 8.05 17.41
CA PHE A 422 -3.68 8.11 16.86
C PHE A 422 -3.67 8.29 15.33
N ARG A 423 -2.78 9.16 14.82
CA ARG A 423 -2.59 9.32 13.37
C ARG A 423 -2.14 8.01 12.72
N GLN A 424 -1.19 7.29 13.33
CA GLN A 424 -0.71 6.02 12.81
C GLN A 424 -1.83 4.97 12.75
N LEU A 425 -2.67 4.89 13.78
CA LEU A 425 -3.85 4.03 13.78
C LEU A 425 -4.79 4.35 12.60
N VAL A 426 -5.21 5.62 12.46
CA VAL A 426 -6.11 6.05 11.37
C VAL A 426 -5.52 5.72 9.99
N ASN A 427 -4.23 5.98 9.82
CA ASN A 427 -3.49 5.66 8.60
C ASN A 427 -3.47 4.17 8.28
N ARG A 428 -3.23 3.31 9.27
CA ARG A 428 -3.26 1.85 9.07
C ARG A 428 -4.66 1.38 8.69
N LEU A 429 -5.71 1.92 9.31
CA LEU A 429 -7.10 1.58 8.95
C LEU A 429 -7.48 2.02 7.52
N LEU A 430 -6.90 3.11 7.00
CA LEU A 430 -7.00 3.48 5.58
C LEU A 430 -6.29 2.48 4.68
N ASP A 431 -5.06 2.08 5.03
CA ASP A 431 -4.24 1.16 4.24
C ASP A 431 -4.93 -0.21 4.07
N TYR A 432 -5.62 -0.70 5.11
CA TYR A 432 -6.42 -1.93 5.09
C TYR A 432 -7.86 -1.75 4.59
N ARG A 433 -8.24 -0.53 4.17
CA ARG A 433 -9.58 -0.23 3.62
C ARG A 433 -10.71 -0.54 4.62
N ILE A 434 -10.44 -0.39 5.91
CA ILE A 434 -11.44 -0.45 6.98
C ILE A 434 -12.22 0.87 7.05
N ILE A 435 -11.51 1.97 6.77
CA ILE A 435 -12.09 3.29 6.56
C ILE A 435 -11.62 3.85 5.21
N HIS A 436 -12.36 4.83 4.70
CA HIS A 436 -12.14 5.43 3.39
C HIS A 436 -12.12 6.96 3.52
N ASN A 437 -11.15 7.62 2.89
CA ASN A 437 -11.10 9.07 2.86
C ASN A 437 -12.27 9.63 2.01
N ALA A 438 -13.12 10.44 2.64
CA ALA A 438 -14.31 11.03 2.05
C ALA A 438 -14.17 12.55 1.83
N GLY A 439 -13.15 13.18 2.39
CA GLY A 439 -12.94 14.61 2.31
C GLY A 439 -11.67 15.05 3.02
N ALA A 440 -10.99 16.06 2.47
CA ALA A 440 -9.81 16.67 3.08
C ALA A 440 -10.05 18.16 3.30
N ALA A 441 -9.46 18.71 4.36
CA ALA A 441 -9.50 20.12 4.70
C ALA A 441 -10.91 20.74 4.72
N ILE A 442 -11.90 20.05 5.29
CA ILE A 442 -13.27 20.56 5.40
C ILE A 442 -13.47 21.31 6.72
N THR A 443 -14.35 22.32 6.76
CA THR A 443 -14.74 22.99 8.00
C THR A 443 -16.03 22.37 8.55
N HIS A 444 -16.12 22.16 9.86
CA HIS A 444 -17.32 21.63 10.50
C HIS A 444 -18.35 22.75 10.79
N LYS A 445 -19.66 22.46 10.72
CA LYS A 445 -20.72 23.49 10.90
C LYS A 445 -20.83 24.01 12.33
N SER A 446 -20.45 23.19 13.31
CA SER A 446 -20.68 23.48 14.73
C SER A 446 -19.40 23.52 15.56
N GLN A 447 -18.24 23.28 14.95
CA GLN A 447 -16.96 23.27 15.65
C GLN A 447 -15.91 23.96 14.79
N ALA A 448 -15.06 24.76 15.42
CA ALA A 448 -14.01 25.51 14.75
C ALA A 448 -12.84 24.60 14.35
N GLY A 449 -12.15 24.98 13.27
CA GLY A 449 -10.97 24.27 12.78
C GLY A 449 -11.20 23.52 11.46
N THR A 450 -10.15 22.84 11.04
CA THR A 450 -10.10 22.08 9.79
C THR A 450 -10.10 20.58 10.10
N TYR A 451 -10.84 19.82 9.32
CA TYR A 451 -11.10 18.41 9.54
C TYR A 451 -10.84 17.56 8.29
N GLN A 452 -10.45 16.32 8.52
CA GLN A 452 -10.46 15.25 7.53
C GLN A 452 -11.71 14.39 7.73
N ALA A 453 -12.40 14.08 6.64
CA ALA A 453 -13.63 13.29 6.64
C ALA A 453 -13.37 11.86 6.19
N PHE A 454 -13.98 10.92 6.90
CA PHE A 454 -13.83 9.49 6.67
C PHE A 454 -15.20 8.83 6.64
N ALA A 455 -15.30 7.71 5.92
CA ALA A 455 -16.42 6.80 6.00
C ALA A 455 -15.94 5.40 6.39
N ILE A 456 -16.68 4.72 7.27
CA ILE A 456 -16.41 3.31 7.57
C ILE A 456 -16.85 2.42 6.42
N ASP A 457 -16.18 1.28 6.27
CA ASP A 457 -16.56 0.30 5.25
C ASP A 457 -18.01 -0.16 5.37
N ILE A 458 -18.66 -0.42 4.22
CA ILE A 458 -20.06 -0.83 4.17
C ILE A 458 -20.29 -2.13 4.98
N GLY A 459 -19.34 -3.06 4.98
CA GLY A 459 -19.47 -4.31 5.73
C GLY A 459 -19.64 -4.12 7.24
N CYS A 460 -19.18 -2.99 7.81
CA CYS A 460 -19.35 -2.65 9.22
C CYS A 460 -20.82 -2.53 9.66
N TYR A 461 -21.72 -2.17 8.72
CA TYR A 461 -23.12 -1.86 9.01
C TYR A 461 -24.12 -2.48 8.01
N ALA A 462 -23.65 -3.18 6.96
CA ALA A 462 -24.49 -3.76 5.92
C ALA A 462 -25.51 -4.78 6.44
N HIS A 463 -25.18 -5.54 7.49
CA HIS A 463 -26.05 -6.57 8.08
C HIS A 463 -27.18 -6.00 8.93
N LEU A 464 -27.18 -4.69 9.22
CA LEU A 464 -28.30 -4.04 9.89
C LEU A 464 -29.51 -4.07 8.95
N ARG A 465 -30.40 -5.05 9.19
CA ARG A 465 -31.54 -5.43 8.32
C ARG A 465 -32.54 -4.29 8.09
N LYS A 466 -32.57 -3.27 8.96
CA LYS A 466 -33.36 -2.04 8.81
C LYS A 466 -32.56 -0.84 9.29
N LEU A 467 -31.89 -0.14 8.37
CA LEU A 467 -31.33 1.18 8.66
C LEU A 467 -32.44 2.24 8.84
N ASP A 468 -33.66 1.96 8.37
CA ASP A 468 -34.80 2.87 8.43
C ASP A 468 -35.07 3.32 9.89
N GLY A 469 -34.93 4.62 10.14
CA GLY A 469 -35.01 5.26 11.46
C GLY A 469 -33.86 4.98 12.44
N ARG A 470 -32.94 4.05 12.13
CA ARG A 470 -31.86 3.63 13.04
C ARG A 470 -30.46 4.08 12.60
N PHE A 471 -30.24 4.33 11.32
CA PHE A 471 -28.92 4.69 10.80
C PHE A 471 -29.05 5.52 9.51
N ASN A 472 -28.46 6.72 9.53
CA ASN A 472 -28.47 7.62 8.40
C ASN A 472 -27.20 7.41 7.58
N GLU A 473 -27.31 6.58 6.55
CA GLU A 473 -26.21 6.36 5.63
C GLU A 473 -26.01 7.61 4.74
N LEU A 474 -24.88 8.28 4.92
CA LEU A 474 -24.44 9.35 4.03
C LEU A 474 -23.93 8.71 2.74
N ASP A 475 -24.67 8.94 1.65
CA ASP A 475 -24.29 8.52 0.31
C ASP A 475 -23.20 9.44 -0.25
N LEU A 476 -22.00 8.90 -0.45
CA LEU A 476 -20.84 9.64 -0.97
C LEU A 476 -20.93 9.88 -2.48
N SER A 477 -21.86 9.25 -3.19
CA SER A 477 -22.14 9.54 -4.59
C SER A 477 -23.01 10.77 -4.80
N ASP A 478 -23.68 11.25 -3.75
CA ASP A 478 -24.52 12.44 -3.79
C ASP A 478 -23.69 13.71 -4.05
N ARG A 479 -24.22 14.61 -4.88
CA ARG A 479 -23.62 15.92 -5.16
C ARG A 479 -23.46 16.76 -3.89
N GLU A 480 -24.36 16.58 -2.92
CA GLU A 480 -24.33 17.29 -1.64
C GLU A 480 -23.52 16.55 -0.56
N ALA A 481 -22.88 15.43 -0.87
CA ALA A 481 -22.15 14.62 0.11
C ALA A 481 -21.12 15.45 0.90
N LYS A 482 -20.37 16.33 0.21
CA LYS A 482 -19.39 17.22 0.86
C LYS A 482 -20.02 18.18 1.86
N GLU A 483 -21.20 18.70 1.56
CA GLU A 483 -21.93 19.59 2.46
C GLU A 483 -22.48 18.82 3.68
N LYS A 484 -22.98 17.60 3.47
CA LYS A 484 -23.44 16.70 4.53
C LYS A 484 -22.29 16.28 5.46
N LEU A 485 -21.09 16.05 4.93
CA LEU A 485 -19.89 15.72 5.72
C LEU A 485 -19.48 16.83 6.70
N ARG A 486 -19.83 18.09 6.44
CA ARG A 486 -19.54 19.22 7.37
C ARG A 486 -20.37 19.14 8.66
N SER A 487 -21.37 18.27 8.71
CA SER A 487 -22.19 17.97 9.89
C SER A 487 -21.95 16.56 10.42
N ALA A 488 -20.98 15.82 9.87
CA ALA A 488 -20.68 14.49 10.32
C ALA A 488 -20.10 14.52 11.76
N PRO A 489 -20.39 13.50 12.59
CA PRO A 489 -19.89 13.43 13.96
C PRO A 489 -18.37 13.56 14.04
N VAL A 490 -17.91 14.37 14.99
CA VAL A 490 -16.48 14.54 15.27
C VAL A 490 -16.00 13.39 16.14
N PHE A 491 -14.99 12.67 15.67
CA PHE A 491 -14.29 11.62 16.39
C PHE A 491 -12.90 12.11 16.78
N GLY A 492 -12.60 12.12 18.08
CA GLY A 492 -11.32 12.57 18.60
C GLY A 492 -10.59 11.52 19.45
N PRO A 493 -9.35 11.82 19.87
CA PRO A 493 -8.58 10.96 20.77
C PRO A 493 -9.32 10.62 22.08
N SER A 494 -10.10 11.56 22.62
CA SER A 494 -10.89 11.35 23.84
C SER A 494 -12.02 10.33 23.64
N ASP A 495 -12.71 10.37 22.49
CA ASP A 495 -13.73 9.38 22.15
C ASP A 495 -13.09 8.00 22.00
N PHE A 496 -11.94 7.95 21.35
CA PHE A 496 -11.16 6.73 21.18
C PHE A 496 -10.76 6.13 22.54
N GLU A 497 -10.13 6.91 23.40
CA GLU A 497 -9.72 6.49 24.74
C GLU A 497 -10.91 6.03 25.60
N SER A 498 -12.06 6.71 25.52
CA SER A 498 -13.29 6.31 26.22
C SER A 498 -13.84 4.98 25.71
N LEU A 499 -13.90 4.77 24.40
CA LEU A 499 -14.41 3.54 23.79
C LEU A 499 -13.45 2.36 23.98
N LEU A 500 -12.15 2.61 24.12
CA LEU A 500 -11.18 1.59 24.49
C LEU A 500 -11.45 0.99 25.86
N GLN A 501 -11.92 1.79 26.83
CA GLN A 501 -12.25 1.32 28.18
C GLN A 501 -13.45 0.37 28.21
N THR A 502 -14.36 0.52 27.25
CA THR A 502 -15.56 -0.33 27.12
C THR A 502 -15.38 -1.46 26.12
N THR A 503 -14.19 -1.62 25.53
CA THR A 503 -13.92 -2.66 24.55
C THR A 503 -13.90 -4.04 25.22
N PRO A 504 -14.68 -5.02 24.71
CA PRO A 504 -14.71 -6.38 25.26
C PRO A 504 -13.33 -7.05 25.28
N GLN A 505 -13.14 -8.03 26.18
CA GLN A 505 -11.91 -8.83 26.22
C GLN A 505 -11.68 -9.58 24.90
N ASN A 506 -12.74 -10.11 24.28
CA ASN A 506 -12.67 -10.72 22.94
C ASN A 506 -13.25 -9.74 21.90
N VAL A 507 -12.40 -8.80 21.47
CA VAL A 507 -12.79 -7.75 20.50
C VAL A 507 -13.17 -8.33 19.13
N GLU A 508 -12.54 -9.43 18.72
CA GLU A 508 -12.81 -10.07 17.44
C GLU A 508 -14.22 -10.68 17.41
N ALA A 509 -14.59 -11.42 18.45
CA ALA A 509 -15.94 -11.96 18.57
C ALA A 509 -17.00 -10.85 18.62
N ALA A 510 -16.71 -9.72 19.28
CA ALA A 510 -17.62 -8.58 19.32
C ALA A 510 -17.72 -7.84 17.98
N LEU A 511 -16.65 -7.82 17.19
CA LEU A 511 -16.63 -7.24 15.85
C LEU A 511 -17.37 -8.09 14.83
N LEU A 512 -17.17 -9.41 14.86
CA LEU A 512 -17.72 -10.33 13.86
C LEU A 512 -19.09 -10.90 14.25
N GLY A 513 -19.44 -10.81 15.53
CA GLY A 513 -20.74 -11.19 16.05
C GLY A 513 -21.87 -10.39 15.40
N ASP A 514 -23.03 -11.04 15.29
CA ASP A 514 -24.25 -10.34 14.92
C ASP A 514 -24.57 -9.29 15.97
N VAL A 515 -24.74 -8.03 15.53
CA VAL A 515 -25.31 -6.99 16.39
C VAL A 515 -26.80 -7.28 16.49
N ASP A 516 -27.15 -8.31 17.25
CA ASP A 516 -28.51 -8.48 17.74
C ASP A 516 -28.71 -7.49 18.88
N ASN A 517 -29.22 -6.30 18.52
CA ASN A 517 -30.09 -5.42 19.31
C ASN A 517 -30.61 -4.22 18.48
#